data_AF-A0A6A5EYI1-F1
#
_entry.id   AF-A0A6A5EYI1-F1
#
_cell.length_a   1.000
_cell.length_b   1.000
_cell.length_c   1.000
_cell.angle_alpha   90.00
_cell.angle_beta   90.00
_cell.angle_gamma   90.00
#
_symmetry.space_group_name_H-M   'P 1'
#
loop_
_entity.id
_entity.type
_entity.pdbx_description
1 polymer ?
#
loop_
_entity_poly.entity_id
_entity_poly.type
_entity_poly.pdbx_seq_one_letter_code
_entity_poly.pdbx_strand_id
1 'polypeptide(L)'
;MEKKRWDCTALPKGWKMEEVTRKSGLSAGKSDVYYFSPSGKKFRSKPQLARYLGNQMDLSSFDFRTGKMLMSKLNKNRQRLRYDNNNQNKGKPDLNTSLPVRQTASIFKQPVTKVTNHPNNKVKTDPQKAVDQPRQLFWEKKLSGLNAYDIAEELVKTMELPKGLQGVGPGCTDKTLLSAIASALHTSAAPITGQLSAAVEKNPGVWLNTTQPLCKAFIVTDEDIRKQEELVYSVRKRLEEALMADMLAHVEEAANEGDTLQEEGNGSEDMESV
;
A
#
# COMPACT_ATOMS: atom_id res chain seq x y z
N MET A 1 -21.91 -8.12 -40.03
CA MET A 1 -21.36 -7.00 -39.23
C MET A 1 -20.29 -6.31 -40.06
N GLU A 2 -20.57 -5.08 -40.47
CA GLU A 2 -19.61 -4.25 -41.19
C GLU A 2 -18.38 -4.01 -40.31
N LYS A 3 -17.20 -4.34 -40.85
CA LYS A 3 -15.93 -4.14 -40.14
C LYS A 3 -15.54 -2.68 -40.29
N LYS A 4 -15.84 -1.87 -39.27
CA LYS A 4 -15.48 -0.45 -39.25
C LYS A 4 -13.97 -0.33 -39.07
N ARG A 5 -13.28 0.11 -40.13
CA ARG A 5 -11.86 0.43 -40.13
C ARG A 5 -11.70 1.94 -40.21
N TRP A 6 -10.79 2.50 -39.42
CA TRP A 6 -10.45 3.92 -39.47
C TRP A 6 -9.00 4.11 -39.87
N ASP A 7 -8.71 5.24 -40.52
CA ASP A 7 -7.34 5.59 -40.86
C ASP A 7 -6.56 5.95 -39.58
N CYS A 8 -5.31 5.48 -39.49
CA CYS A 8 -4.42 5.78 -38.37
C CYS A 8 -3.46 6.90 -38.76
N THR A 9 -3.73 8.12 -38.30
CA THR A 9 -2.91 9.32 -38.61
C THR A 9 -1.50 9.27 -38.01
N ALA A 10 -1.30 8.44 -36.99
CA ALA A 10 0.00 8.21 -36.36
C ALA A 10 0.91 7.24 -37.13
N LEU A 11 0.41 6.61 -38.19
CA LEU A 11 1.17 5.74 -39.09
C LEU A 11 1.24 6.36 -40.50
N PRO A 12 2.09 5.84 -41.40
CA PRO A 12 2.17 6.35 -42.77
C PRO A 12 0.81 6.34 -43.48
N LYS A 13 0.67 7.14 -44.53
CA LYS A 13 -0.59 7.23 -45.28
C LYS A 13 -1.04 5.85 -45.78
N GLY A 14 -2.34 5.56 -45.62
CA GLY A 14 -2.97 4.31 -46.06
C GLY A 14 -2.99 3.19 -45.02
N TRP A 15 -2.46 3.42 -43.81
CA TRP A 15 -2.60 2.49 -42.70
C TRP A 15 -3.97 2.61 -42.02
N LYS A 16 -4.61 1.47 -41.79
CA LYS A 16 -5.94 1.38 -41.16
C LYS A 16 -5.89 0.59 -39.87
N MET A 17 -6.75 0.94 -38.92
CA MET A 17 -6.90 0.28 -37.63
C MET A 17 -8.34 -0.24 -37.48
N GLU A 18 -8.47 -1.41 -36.87
CA GLU A 18 -9.73 -2.13 -36.65
C GLU A 18 -9.76 -2.65 -35.21
N GLU A 19 -10.77 -2.27 -34.44
CA GLU A 19 -11.03 -2.84 -33.11
C GLU A 19 -12.19 -3.84 -33.21
N VAL A 20 -11.97 -5.05 -32.71
CA VAL A 20 -12.94 -6.15 -32.77
C VAL A 20 -13.24 -6.61 -31.36
N THR A 21 -14.49 -6.45 -30.95
CA THR A 21 -14.96 -6.95 -29.64
C THR A 21 -15.23 -8.45 -29.71
N ARG A 22 -14.72 -9.19 -28.73
CA ARG A 22 -14.94 -10.64 -28.57
C ARG A 22 -16.38 -10.90 -28.15
N LYS A 23 -17.06 -11.80 -28.86
CA LYS A 23 -18.50 -12.08 -28.65
C LYS A 23 -18.79 -13.24 -27.71
N SER A 24 -17.82 -14.11 -27.43
CA SER A 24 -18.03 -15.34 -26.68
C SER A 24 -16.79 -15.75 -25.87
N GLY A 25 -16.99 -16.69 -24.93
CA GLY A 25 -15.95 -17.21 -24.02
C GLY A 25 -15.66 -16.30 -22.82
N LEU A 26 -14.70 -16.71 -21.99
CA LEU A 26 -14.32 -16.02 -20.73
C LEU A 26 -13.84 -14.57 -20.92
N SER A 27 -13.49 -14.20 -22.15
CA SER A 27 -13.04 -12.84 -22.51
C SER A 27 -14.06 -12.06 -23.36
N ALA A 28 -15.32 -12.51 -23.41
CA ALA A 28 -16.39 -11.76 -24.08
C ALA A 28 -16.46 -10.32 -23.54
N GLY A 29 -16.67 -9.36 -24.44
CA GLY A 29 -16.67 -7.93 -24.13
C GLY A 29 -15.30 -7.25 -24.18
N LYS A 30 -14.18 -7.98 -24.09
CA LYS A 30 -12.85 -7.41 -24.38
C LYS A 30 -12.66 -7.20 -25.88
N SER A 31 -11.90 -6.19 -26.27
CA SER A 31 -11.60 -5.88 -27.67
C SER A 31 -10.14 -6.13 -28.03
N ASP A 32 -9.93 -6.59 -29.27
CA ASP A 32 -8.63 -6.77 -29.90
C ASP A 32 -8.44 -5.70 -30.99
N VAL A 33 -7.24 -5.13 -31.07
CA VAL A 33 -6.90 -4.11 -32.07
C VAL A 33 -5.98 -4.71 -33.14
N TYR A 34 -6.29 -4.43 -34.40
CA TYR A 34 -5.53 -4.84 -35.57
C TYR A 34 -5.17 -3.64 -36.44
N TYR A 35 -4.00 -3.71 -37.08
CA TYR A 35 -3.60 -2.74 -38.09
C TYR A 35 -3.49 -3.40 -39.45
N PHE A 36 -3.73 -2.63 -40.50
CA PHE A 36 -3.66 -3.04 -41.88
C PHE A 36 -2.73 -2.10 -42.64
N SER A 37 -1.74 -2.67 -43.33
CA SER A 37 -0.89 -1.90 -44.26
C SER A 37 -1.72 -1.42 -45.45
N PRO A 38 -1.20 -0.45 -46.24
CA PRO A 38 -1.81 -0.08 -47.53
C PRO A 38 -1.98 -1.27 -48.49
N SER A 39 -1.14 -2.30 -48.36
CA SER A 39 -1.24 -3.57 -49.09
C SER A 39 -2.23 -4.58 -48.49
N GLY A 40 -2.95 -4.23 -47.43
CA GLY A 40 -3.95 -5.08 -46.78
C GLY A 40 -3.40 -6.11 -45.80
N LYS A 41 -2.09 -6.11 -45.51
CA LYS A 41 -1.47 -7.05 -44.56
C LYS A 41 -1.91 -6.74 -43.13
N LYS A 42 -2.38 -7.76 -42.41
CA LYS A 42 -2.90 -7.64 -41.04
C LYS A 42 -1.80 -7.80 -39.98
N PHE A 43 -1.81 -6.92 -38.99
CA PHE A 43 -0.89 -6.91 -37.85
C PHE A 43 -1.67 -6.98 -36.54
N ARG A 44 -1.20 -7.80 -35.60
CA ARG A 44 -1.88 -8.10 -34.33
C ARG A 44 -1.07 -7.69 -33.09
N SER A 45 0.13 -7.14 -33.25
CA SER A 45 0.94 -6.66 -32.13
C SER A 45 1.95 -5.59 -32.54
N LYS A 46 2.34 -4.75 -31.57
CA LYS A 46 3.35 -3.70 -31.75
C LYS A 46 4.70 -4.23 -32.26
N PRO A 47 5.28 -5.33 -31.74
CA PRO A 47 6.55 -5.84 -32.26
C PRO A 47 6.44 -6.41 -33.69
N GLN A 48 5.27 -6.91 -34.09
CA GLN A 48 5.05 -7.35 -35.47
C GLN A 48 5.01 -6.16 -36.42
N LEU A 49 4.33 -5.07 -36.02
CA LEU A 49 4.27 -3.83 -36.77
C LEU A 49 5.64 -3.15 -36.89
N ALA A 50 6.39 -3.08 -35.78
CA ALA A 50 7.74 -2.51 -35.74
C ALA A 50 8.72 -3.24 -36.66
N ARG A 51 8.68 -4.58 -36.70
CA ARG A 51 9.53 -5.37 -37.62
C ARG A 51 9.20 -5.11 -39.10
N TYR A 52 7.95 -4.78 -39.41
CA TYR A 52 7.53 -4.54 -40.79
C TYR A 52 7.87 -3.12 -41.26
N LEU A 53 7.68 -2.11 -40.40
CA LEU A 53 8.07 -0.74 -40.69
C LEU A 53 9.59 -0.53 -40.57
N GLY A 54 10.27 -1.35 -39.79
CA GLY A 54 11.73 -1.32 -39.64
C GLY A 54 12.22 0.06 -39.20
N ASN A 55 13.31 0.52 -39.81
CA ASN A 55 13.92 1.82 -39.51
C ASN A 55 13.20 3.01 -40.17
N GLN A 56 12.13 2.77 -40.95
CA GLN A 56 11.38 3.86 -41.60
C GLN A 56 10.59 4.70 -40.60
N MET A 57 10.24 4.14 -39.44
CA MET A 57 9.47 4.83 -38.42
C MET A 57 9.76 4.27 -37.02
N ASP A 58 10.13 5.15 -36.09
CA ASP A 58 10.27 4.75 -34.68
C ASP A 58 8.89 4.62 -34.02
N LEU A 59 8.57 3.40 -33.58
CA LEU A 59 7.35 3.11 -32.84
C LEU A 59 7.57 3.10 -31.32
N SER A 60 8.71 3.54 -30.79
CA SER A 60 9.02 3.53 -29.36
C SER A 60 7.91 4.19 -28.53
N SER A 61 7.45 5.37 -28.93
CA SER A 61 6.37 6.14 -28.31
C SER A 61 4.97 5.88 -28.86
N PHE A 62 4.82 4.93 -29.80
CA PHE A 62 3.52 4.56 -30.37
C PHE A 62 2.74 3.65 -29.41
N ASP A 63 1.51 4.02 -29.06
CA ASP A 63 0.61 3.15 -28.31
C ASP A 63 -0.26 2.33 -29.29
N PHE A 64 -0.06 1.01 -29.26
CA PHE A 64 -0.71 0.08 -30.17
C PHE A 64 -2.22 -0.06 -29.89
N ARG A 65 -2.67 0.13 -28.65
CA ARG A 65 -4.09 -0.01 -28.30
C ARG A 65 -4.90 1.20 -28.78
N THR A 66 -4.35 2.40 -28.60
CA THR A 66 -5.05 3.65 -28.93
C THR A 66 -4.76 4.16 -30.33
N GLY A 67 -3.68 3.71 -30.97
CA GLY A 67 -3.26 4.17 -32.30
C GLY A 67 -2.74 5.59 -32.34
N LYS A 68 -2.19 6.08 -31.21
CA LYS A 68 -1.69 7.45 -31.05
C LYS A 68 -0.23 7.44 -30.62
N MET A 69 0.50 8.52 -30.97
CA MET A 69 1.84 8.78 -30.46
C MET A 69 1.76 9.45 -29.08
N LEU A 70 2.46 8.90 -28.10
CA LEU A 70 2.59 9.50 -26.76
C LEU A 70 3.67 10.59 -26.80
N MET A 71 3.24 11.86 -26.83
CA MET A 71 4.12 13.04 -26.86
C MET A 71 5.03 13.17 -25.62
N SER A 72 4.70 12.51 -24.51
CA SER A 72 5.44 12.56 -23.23
C SER A 72 6.81 11.86 -23.24
N LYS A 73 7.15 11.10 -24.30
CA LYS A 73 8.44 10.40 -24.41
C LYS A 73 9.42 10.98 -25.44
N LEU A 74 9.01 12.00 -26.21
CA LEU A 74 9.88 12.60 -27.25
C LEU A 74 10.97 13.55 -26.69
N ASN A 75 10.87 13.97 -25.42
CA ASN A 75 11.75 15.01 -24.85
C ASN A 75 12.99 14.52 -24.08
N LYS A 76 13.48 13.28 -24.28
CA LYS A 76 14.63 12.77 -23.51
C LYS A 76 15.83 12.30 -24.35
N ASN A 77 16.13 13.00 -25.44
CA ASN A 77 17.27 12.63 -26.29
C ASN A 77 18.24 13.78 -26.64
N ARG A 78 18.47 14.74 -25.73
CA ARG A 78 19.52 15.76 -25.98
C ARG A 78 20.33 16.30 -24.81
N GLN A 79 20.46 15.59 -23.69
CA GLN A 79 21.50 15.91 -22.71
C GLN A 79 22.21 14.65 -22.23
N ARG A 80 23.34 14.34 -22.88
CA ARG A 80 24.41 13.53 -22.31
C ARG A 80 25.26 14.43 -21.40
N LEU A 81 25.69 13.84 -20.28
CA LEU A 81 26.76 14.26 -19.39
C LEU A 81 26.60 15.63 -18.73
N ARG A 82 26.23 15.64 -17.45
CA ARG A 82 27.15 15.99 -16.36
C ARG A 82 26.72 15.29 -15.07
N TYR A 83 27.74 14.93 -14.30
CA TYR A 83 27.69 14.45 -12.93
C TYR A 83 26.64 15.19 -12.09
N ASP A 84 25.82 14.46 -11.33
CA ASP A 84 25.41 14.98 -10.03
C ASP A 84 25.27 13.84 -9.03
N ASN A 85 26.22 13.87 -8.09
CA ASN A 85 26.35 13.02 -6.94
C ASN A 85 25.65 13.75 -5.79
N ASN A 86 24.31 13.72 -5.74
CA ASN A 86 23.61 14.25 -4.56
C ASN A 86 22.19 13.70 -4.39
N ASN A 87 22.08 12.41 -4.08
CA ASN A 87 20.82 11.87 -3.54
C ASN A 87 21.08 10.65 -2.65
N GLN A 88 21.77 10.88 -1.53
CA GLN A 88 22.00 9.85 -0.49
C GLN A 88 20.85 9.71 0.53
N ASN A 89 19.72 10.40 0.36
CA ASN A 89 18.60 10.32 1.32
C ASN A 89 17.43 9.45 0.86
N LYS A 90 17.72 8.28 0.27
CA LYS A 90 16.83 7.11 0.31
C LYS A 90 17.71 5.90 0.46
N GLY A 91 17.70 5.29 1.65
CA GLY A 91 18.40 4.04 1.94
C GLY A 91 18.09 3.03 0.85
N LYS A 92 19.06 2.83 -0.05
CA LYS A 92 19.04 1.69 -0.96
C LYS A 92 19.16 0.47 -0.06
N PRO A 93 18.20 -0.48 -0.05
CA PRO A 93 18.56 -1.81 0.39
C PRO A 93 19.63 -2.24 -0.59
N ASP A 94 20.85 -2.42 -0.08
CA ASP A 94 22.03 -2.75 -0.85
C ASP A 94 21.85 -4.17 -1.42
N LEU A 95 21.02 -4.31 -2.46
CA LEU A 95 20.99 -5.49 -3.31
C LEU A 95 22.18 -5.37 -4.25
N ASN A 96 23.36 -5.43 -3.66
CA ASN A 96 24.58 -5.64 -4.41
C ASN A 96 24.44 -7.00 -5.09
N THR A 97 24.15 -7.00 -6.39
CA THR A 97 24.02 -8.22 -7.21
C THR A 97 25.36 -8.87 -7.49
N SER A 98 26.46 -8.33 -6.95
CA SER A 98 27.77 -8.96 -6.97
C SER A 98 27.71 -10.29 -6.22
N LEU A 99 28.27 -11.33 -6.82
CA LEU A 99 28.45 -12.60 -6.12
C LEU A 99 29.32 -12.39 -4.88
N PRO A 100 28.99 -13.01 -3.72
CA PRO A 100 29.81 -12.93 -2.54
C PRO A 100 31.25 -13.32 -2.85
N VAL A 101 32.20 -12.53 -2.37
CA VAL A 101 33.63 -12.84 -2.49
C VAL A 101 34.06 -13.56 -1.21
N ARG A 102 34.79 -14.67 -1.34
CA ARG A 102 35.36 -15.35 -0.17
C ARG A 102 36.35 -14.41 0.52
N GLN A 103 36.17 -14.16 1.81
CA GLN A 103 37.19 -13.54 2.64
C GLN A 103 38.22 -14.60 3.02
N THR A 104 39.17 -14.86 2.14
CA THR A 104 40.33 -15.70 2.46
C THR A 104 41.54 -14.80 2.69
N ALA A 105 42.49 -15.26 3.50
CA ALA A 105 43.77 -14.59 3.71
C ALA A 105 44.64 -14.54 2.43
N SER A 106 44.19 -15.18 1.34
CA SER A 106 44.90 -15.20 0.06
C SER A 106 44.59 -13.94 -0.73
N ILE A 107 45.65 -13.28 -1.23
CA ILE A 107 45.55 -12.07 -2.06
C ILE A 107 44.94 -12.36 -3.44
N PHE A 108 44.95 -13.63 -3.87
CA PHE A 108 44.41 -14.06 -5.15
C PHE A 108 42.95 -14.42 -4.99
N LYS A 109 42.07 -13.62 -5.61
CA LYS A 109 40.63 -13.85 -5.60
C LYS A 109 40.30 -15.16 -6.31
N GLN A 110 39.94 -16.19 -5.54
CA GLN A 110 39.41 -17.42 -6.11
C GLN A 110 37.94 -17.21 -6.53
N PRO A 111 37.53 -17.68 -7.71
CA PRO A 111 36.16 -17.54 -8.17
C PRO A 111 35.20 -18.34 -7.29
N VAL A 112 34.03 -17.76 -6.98
CA VAL A 112 32.96 -18.45 -6.26
C VAL A 112 31.96 -19.03 -7.25
N THR A 113 31.75 -20.34 -7.18
CA THR A 113 30.76 -21.03 -8.02
C THR A 113 29.35 -20.65 -7.59
N LYS A 114 28.60 -19.96 -8.47
CA LYS A 114 27.18 -19.67 -8.24
C LYS A 114 26.36 -20.93 -8.52
N VAL A 115 25.85 -21.57 -7.47
CA VAL A 115 24.83 -22.63 -7.61
C VAL A 115 23.46 -21.96 -7.73
N THR A 116 22.73 -22.25 -8.80
CA THR A 116 21.36 -21.77 -9.01
C THR A 116 20.46 -22.97 -9.28
N ASN A 117 19.31 -23.03 -8.60
CA ASN A 117 18.32 -24.10 -8.79
C ASN A 117 17.62 -24.01 -10.17
N HIS A 118 17.83 -22.91 -10.90
CA HIS A 118 17.19 -22.65 -12.19
C HIS A 118 18.22 -22.14 -13.22
N PRO A 119 18.99 -23.05 -13.88
CA PRO A 119 20.07 -22.68 -14.80
C PRO A 119 19.59 -21.96 -16.06
N ASN A 120 18.33 -22.15 -16.46
CA ASN A 120 17.74 -21.50 -17.63
C ASN A 120 17.18 -20.09 -17.35
N ASN A 121 17.26 -19.61 -16.10
CA ASN A 121 16.72 -18.31 -15.74
C ASN A 121 17.63 -17.18 -16.25
N LYS A 122 17.33 -16.66 -17.44
CA LYS A 122 18.01 -15.49 -18.02
C LYS A 122 17.53 -14.23 -17.30
N VAL A 123 18.29 -13.78 -16.30
CA VAL A 123 18.11 -12.46 -15.70
C VAL A 123 18.34 -11.44 -16.81
N LYS A 124 17.29 -10.73 -17.24
CA LYS A 124 17.44 -9.61 -18.17
C LYS A 124 18.37 -8.58 -17.51
N THR A 125 19.55 -8.40 -18.08
CA THR A 125 20.53 -7.39 -17.66
C THR A 125 20.17 -5.98 -18.13
N ASP A 126 19.09 -5.83 -18.91
CA ASP A 126 18.58 -4.54 -19.32
C ASP A 126 17.67 -3.96 -18.22
N PRO A 127 18.10 -2.92 -17.48
CA PRO A 127 17.23 -2.16 -16.60
C PRO A 127 16.34 -1.25 -17.46
N GLN A 128 15.67 -1.80 -18.47
CA GLN A 128 14.55 -1.17 -19.13
C GLN A 128 13.41 -1.14 -18.11
N LYS A 129 13.52 -0.15 -17.23
CA LYS A 129 12.56 0.33 -16.24
C LYS A 129 11.46 -0.68 -15.99
N ALA A 130 11.68 -1.60 -15.05
CA ALA A 130 10.61 -1.84 -14.10
C ALA A 130 10.28 -0.44 -13.57
N VAL A 131 9.19 0.15 -14.10
CA VAL A 131 8.81 1.54 -13.81
C VAL A 131 8.59 1.70 -12.30
N ASP A 132 8.29 0.58 -11.63
CA ASP A 132 8.08 0.49 -10.20
C ASP A 132 9.18 -0.34 -9.53
N GLN A 133 9.69 0.15 -8.41
CA GLN A 133 10.52 -0.64 -7.52
C GLN A 133 9.74 -1.85 -7.01
N PRO A 134 10.39 -3.01 -6.84
CA PRO A 134 9.75 -4.17 -6.21
C PRO A 134 9.27 -3.78 -4.81
N ARG A 135 7.97 -3.95 -4.56
CA ARG A 135 7.37 -3.70 -3.24
C ARG A 135 7.32 -5.01 -2.45
N GLN A 136 7.71 -4.94 -1.18
CA GLN A 136 7.52 -6.04 -0.24
C GLN A 136 6.06 -6.04 0.24
N LEU A 137 5.27 -7.03 -0.19
CA LEU A 137 3.82 -7.06 0.08
C LEU A 137 3.44 -7.65 1.44
N PHE A 138 4.27 -8.55 1.98
CA PHE A 138 4.02 -9.26 3.24
C PHE A 138 5.08 -8.89 4.30
N TRP A 139 5.39 -7.61 4.42
CA TRP A 139 6.45 -7.16 5.31
C TRP A 139 6.04 -7.27 6.78
N GLU A 140 4.76 -7.16 7.08
CA GLU A 140 4.19 -7.33 8.42
C GLU A 140 4.45 -8.71 9.02
N LYS A 141 4.63 -9.74 8.18
CA LYS A 141 5.04 -11.07 8.64
C LYS A 141 6.42 -11.08 9.28
N LYS A 142 7.30 -10.16 8.91
CA LYS A 142 8.62 -10.02 9.57
C LYS A 142 8.50 -9.54 11.01
N LEU A 143 7.37 -8.92 11.37
CA LEU A 143 7.06 -8.52 12.74
C LEU A 143 6.33 -9.62 13.51
N SER A 144 6.05 -10.77 12.89
CA SER A 144 5.40 -11.88 13.59
C SER A 144 6.31 -12.41 14.71
N GLY A 145 5.73 -12.66 15.89
CA GLY A 145 6.46 -13.08 17.09
C GLY A 145 7.15 -11.94 17.85
N LEU A 146 7.18 -10.72 17.33
CA LEU A 146 7.64 -9.55 18.07
C LEU A 146 6.48 -8.99 18.91
N ASN A 147 6.80 -8.58 20.13
CA ASN A 147 5.88 -7.97 21.07
C ASN A 147 6.46 -6.65 21.59
N ALA A 148 5.59 -5.68 21.86
CA ALA A 148 5.97 -4.46 22.54
C ALA A 148 5.88 -4.67 24.05
N TYR A 149 6.88 -4.17 24.76
CA TYR A 149 6.96 -4.16 26.22
C TYR A 149 7.05 -2.71 26.69
N ASP A 150 6.46 -2.41 27.84
CA ASP A 150 6.58 -1.09 28.44
C ASP A 150 7.88 -0.96 29.26
N ILE A 151 8.04 0.18 29.94
CA ILE A 151 9.20 0.47 30.80
C ILE A 151 9.31 -0.46 32.02
N ALA A 152 8.22 -1.12 32.41
CA ALA A 152 8.18 -2.10 33.49
C ALA A 152 8.36 -3.55 32.97
N GLU A 153 8.73 -3.70 31.69
CA GLU A 153 8.84 -4.99 31.00
C GLU A 153 7.52 -5.77 30.92
N GLU A 154 6.37 -5.08 31.07
CA GLU A 154 5.07 -5.69 30.90
C GLU A 154 4.66 -5.72 29.43
N LEU A 155 4.06 -6.83 29.02
CA LEU A 155 3.59 -7.02 27.65
C LEU A 155 2.46 -6.03 27.34
N VAL A 156 2.68 -5.15 26.37
CA VAL A 156 1.65 -4.23 25.91
C VAL A 156 0.53 -5.02 25.23
N LYS A 157 -0.66 -5.00 25.85
CA LYS A 157 -1.83 -5.70 25.32
C LYS A 157 -2.28 -5.00 24.04
N THR A 158 -2.32 -5.78 22.96
CA THR A 158 -2.86 -5.30 21.68
C THR A 158 -4.38 -5.17 21.75
N MET A 159 -4.94 -4.17 21.08
CA MET A 159 -6.40 -4.01 21.01
C MET A 159 -7.04 -5.25 20.37
N GLU A 160 -8.23 -5.60 20.84
CA GLU A 160 -9.06 -6.60 20.17
C GLU A 160 -9.73 -5.97 18.95
N LEU A 161 -9.67 -6.66 17.82
CA LEU A 161 -10.30 -6.19 16.60
C LEU A 161 -11.79 -6.54 16.57
N PRO A 162 -12.65 -5.64 16.07
CA PRO A 162 -14.04 -5.95 15.76
C PRO A 162 -14.17 -7.16 14.84
N LYS A 163 -15.21 -7.99 15.02
CA LYS A 163 -15.46 -9.21 14.23
C LYS A 163 -15.53 -8.97 12.71
N GLY A 164 -15.87 -7.75 12.28
CA GLY A 164 -15.91 -7.34 10.88
C GLY A 164 -14.54 -7.08 10.25
N LEU A 165 -13.50 -6.84 11.06
CA LEU A 165 -12.13 -6.63 10.61
C LEU A 165 -11.36 -7.95 10.63
N GLN A 166 -11.34 -8.63 9.49
CA GLN A 166 -10.69 -9.94 9.36
C GLN A 166 -9.52 -9.87 8.39
N GLY A 167 -8.43 -10.55 8.75
CA GLY A 167 -7.26 -10.67 7.91
C GLY A 167 -7.51 -11.58 6.70
N VAL A 168 -6.75 -11.38 5.62
CA VAL A 168 -6.70 -12.31 4.49
C VAL A 168 -5.28 -12.83 4.26
N GLY A 169 -5.21 -14.11 3.85
CA GLY A 169 -3.96 -14.78 3.56
C GLY A 169 -3.43 -15.63 4.73
N PRO A 170 -2.40 -16.45 4.46
CA PRO A 170 -1.94 -17.45 5.41
C PRO A 170 -1.24 -16.83 6.62
N GLY A 171 -1.59 -17.27 7.83
CA GLY A 171 -0.93 -16.87 9.07
C GLY A 171 -1.20 -15.41 9.48
N CYS A 172 -2.32 -14.82 9.04
CA CYS A 172 -2.71 -13.49 9.50
C CYS A 172 -3.25 -13.57 10.93
N THR A 173 -2.68 -12.74 11.81
CA THR A 173 -3.13 -12.51 13.19
C THR A 173 -3.63 -11.07 13.33
N ASP A 174 -4.44 -10.79 14.35
CA ASP A 174 -4.96 -9.45 14.62
C ASP A 174 -3.83 -8.41 14.75
N LYS A 175 -2.70 -8.79 15.35
CA LYS A 175 -1.50 -7.94 15.47
C LYS A 175 -0.92 -7.57 14.10
N THR A 176 -0.77 -8.55 13.21
CA THR A 176 -0.26 -8.31 11.85
C THR A 176 -1.23 -7.50 11.00
N LEU A 177 -2.54 -7.71 11.21
CA LEU A 177 -3.59 -6.95 10.55
C LEU A 177 -3.58 -5.47 10.99
N LEU A 178 -3.51 -5.22 12.30
CA LEU A 178 -3.35 -3.88 12.86
C LEU A 178 -2.14 -3.16 12.29
N SER A 179 -0.99 -3.84 12.24
CA SER A 179 0.25 -3.30 11.67
C SER A 179 0.10 -2.92 10.20
N ALA A 180 -0.60 -3.74 9.41
CA ALA A 180 -0.88 -3.49 8.01
C ALA A 180 -1.81 -2.28 7.81
N ILE A 181 -2.89 -2.19 8.59
CA ILE A 181 -3.83 -1.06 8.53
C ILE A 181 -3.14 0.24 8.96
N ALA A 182 -2.43 0.24 10.09
CA ALA A 182 -1.72 1.41 10.60
C ALA A 182 -0.70 1.93 9.58
N SER A 183 0.04 1.02 8.94
CA SER A 183 1.01 1.39 7.91
C SER A 183 0.33 1.93 6.64
N ALA A 184 -0.80 1.37 6.24
CA ALA A 184 -1.59 1.88 5.12
C ALA A 184 -2.09 3.30 5.39
N LEU A 185 -2.61 3.58 6.60
CA LEU A 185 -3.02 4.92 7.03
C LEU A 185 -1.85 5.91 7.07
N HIS A 186 -0.68 5.45 7.51
CA HIS A 186 0.50 6.31 7.62
C HIS A 186 1.13 6.66 6.26
N THR A 187 1.15 5.70 5.33
CA THR A 187 1.82 5.86 4.03
C THR A 187 0.93 6.39 2.92
N SER A 188 -0.39 6.40 3.11
CA SER A 188 -1.37 6.77 2.09
C SER A 188 -2.57 7.49 2.70
N ALA A 189 -3.01 8.57 2.04
CA ALA A 189 -4.28 9.22 2.35
C ALA A 189 -5.49 8.59 1.62
N ALA A 190 -5.27 7.52 0.86
CA ALA A 190 -6.35 6.84 0.14
C ALA A 190 -7.28 6.08 1.12
N PRO A 191 -8.58 5.94 0.79
CA PRO A 191 -9.51 5.17 1.62
C PRO A 191 -9.06 3.73 1.83
N ILE A 192 -9.23 3.22 3.05
CA ILE A 192 -9.00 1.81 3.38
C ILE A 192 -10.32 1.07 3.24
N THR A 193 -10.42 0.26 2.20
CA THR A 193 -11.58 -0.58 1.88
C THR A 193 -11.28 -2.07 1.95
N GLY A 194 -10.00 -2.44 2.08
CA GLY A 194 -9.57 -3.84 2.11
C GLY A 194 -9.61 -4.54 0.75
N GLN A 195 -9.50 -5.87 0.78
CA GLN A 195 -9.50 -6.70 -0.42
C GLN A 195 -10.94 -6.99 -0.87
N LEU A 196 -11.39 -6.30 -1.92
CA LEU A 196 -12.75 -6.43 -2.48
C LEU A 196 -13.04 -7.79 -3.11
N SER A 197 -12.01 -8.50 -3.59
CA SER A 197 -12.19 -9.79 -4.26
C SER A 197 -11.95 -10.95 -3.31
N ALA A 198 -12.99 -11.75 -3.05
CA ALA A 198 -12.85 -13.01 -2.31
C ALA A 198 -11.91 -14.02 -2.98
N ALA A 199 -11.57 -13.84 -4.27
CA ALA A 199 -10.58 -14.66 -4.96
C ALA A 199 -9.16 -14.51 -4.38
N VAL A 200 -8.91 -13.44 -3.59
CA VAL A 200 -7.64 -13.25 -2.89
C VAL A 200 -7.31 -14.40 -1.95
N GLU A 201 -8.30 -15.04 -1.32
CA GLU A 201 -8.08 -16.17 -0.43
C GLU A 201 -7.68 -17.44 -1.20
N LYS A 202 -8.19 -17.59 -2.43
CA LYS A 202 -7.88 -18.74 -3.28
C LYS A 202 -6.50 -18.64 -3.91
N ASN A 203 -6.13 -17.45 -4.40
CA ASN A 203 -4.82 -17.20 -4.97
C ASN A 203 -4.39 -15.73 -4.76
N PRO A 204 -3.72 -15.43 -3.64
CA PRO A 204 -3.25 -14.09 -3.33
C PRO A 204 -2.27 -13.56 -4.39
N GLY A 205 -1.47 -14.42 -5.03
CA GLY A 205 -0.46 -13.99 -5.99
C GLY A 205 -1.03 -13.35 -7.26
N VAL A 206 -2.29 -13.62 -7.58
CA VAL A 206 -2.96 -13.11 -8.80
C VAL A 206 -3.97 -12.01 -8.47
N TRP A 207 -4.72 -12.16 -7.37
CA TRP A 207 -5.90 -11.36 -7.09
C TRP A 207 -5.70 -10.31 -6.00
N LEU A 208 -4.51 -10.23 -5.42
CA LEU A 208 -4.22 -9.26 -4.36
C LEU A 208 -4.16 -7.84 -4.91
N ASN A 209 -4.95 -6.95 -4.32
CA ASN A 209 -4.82 -5.53 -4.53
C ASN A 209 -3.69 -4.98 -3.65
N THR A 210 -2.57 -4.63 -4.26
CA THR A 210 -1.38 -4.09 -3.57
C THR A 210 -1.55 -2.70 -2.97
N THR A 211 -2.65 -2.00 -3.28
CA THR A 211 -2.93 -0.66 -2.73
C THR A 211 -3.79 -0.71 -1.46
N GLN A 212 -4.28 -1.88 -1.08
CA GLN A 212 -5.10 -2.09 0.10
C GLN A 212 -4.40 -3.05 1.07
N PRO A 213 -4.60 -2.91 2.39
CA PRO A 213 -4.03 -3.83 3.37
C PRO A 213 -4.59 -5.25 3.19
N LEU A 214 -3.93 -6.22 3.81
CA LEU A 214 -4.28 -7.65 3.78
C LEU A 214 -5.46 -7.96 4.71
N CYS A 215 -6.57 -7.26 4.52
CA CYS A 215 -7.82 -7.50 5.22
C CYS A 215 -8.95 -7.77 4.24
N LYS A 216 -10.00 -8.47 4.69
CA LYS A 216 -11.23 -8.61 3.94
C LYS A 216 -11.83 -7.22 3.73
N ALA A 217 -12.55 -7.06 2.64
CA ALA A 217 -13.38 -5.88 2.48
C ALA A 217 -14.38 -5.79 3.63
N PHE A 218 -14.44 -4.62 4.25
CA PHE A 218 -15.42 -4.29 5.27
C PHE A 218 -16.19 -3.05 4.82
N ILE A 219 -17.47 -3.01 5.18
CA ILE A 219 -18.38 -1.91 4.87
C ILE A 219 -18.93 -1.44 6.20
N VAL A 220 -18.83 -0.13 6.45
CA VAL A 220 -19.47 0.49 7.60
C VAL A 220 -20.94 0.65 7.28
N THR A 221 -21.80 0.01 8.06
CA THR A 221 -23.26 0.10 7.91
C THR A 221 -23.83 1.21 8.80
N ASP A 222 -25.04 1.69 8.49
CA ASP A 222 -25.74 2.67 9.34
C ASP A 222 -25.95 2.16 10.77
N GLU A 223 -26.11 0.85 10.93
CA GLU A 223 -26.21 0.21 12.25
C GLU A 223 -24.89 0.26 13.02
N ASP A 224 -23.74 0.14 12.34
CA ASP A 224 -22.43 0.28 12.98
C ASP A 224 -22.22 1.74 13.43
N ILE A 225 -22.65 2.71 12.62
CA ILE A 225 -22.61 4.14 12.95
C ILE A 225 -23.46 4.41 14.20
N ARG A 226 -24.71 3.93 14.20
CA ARG A 226 -25.64 4.12 15.32
C ARG A 226 -25.11 3.54 16.63
N LYS A 227 -24.53 2.33 16.60
CA LYS A 227 -23.90 1.72 17.77
C LYS A 227 -22.72 2.53 18.29
N GLN A 228 -21.90 3.07 17.38
CA GLN A 228 -20.76 3.89 17.75
C GLN A 228 -21.21 5.23 18.36
N GLU A 229 -22.26 5.85 17.82
CA GLU A 229 -22.85 7.07 18.37
C GLU A 229 -23.40 6.85 19.78
N GLU A 230 -24.12 5.75 20.01
CA GLU A 230 -24.64 5.37 21.32
C GLU A 230 -23.51 5.13 22.34
N LEU A 231 -22.44 4.44 21.92
CA LEU A 231 -21.24 4.26 22.75
C LEU A 231 -20.61 5.60 23.12
N VAL A 232 -20.37 6.49 22.14
CA VAL A 232 -19.79 7.82 22.38
C VAL A 232 -20.67 8.63 23.34
N TYR A 233 -21.98 8.61 23.16
CA TYR A 233 -22.92 9.28 24.04
C TYR A 233 -22.81 8.75 25.48
N SER A 234 -22.84 7.43 25.65
CA SER A 234 -22.76 6.79 26.98
C SER A 234 -21.45 7.10 27.70
N VAL A 235 -20.32 7.11 26.98
CA VAL A 235 -19.00 7.42 27.54
C VAL A 235 -18.90 8.89 27.92
N ARG A 236 -19.43 9.80 27.09
CA ARG A 236 -19.48 11.24 27.41
C ARG A 236 -20.31 11.52 28.64
N LYS A 237 -21.48 10.88 28.76
CA LYS A 237 -22.33 10.99 29.95
C LYS A 237 -21.63 10.48 31.21
N ARG A 238 -20.96 9.32 31.13
CA ARG A 238 -20.18 8.79 32.26
C ARG A 238 -19.03 9.72 32.66
N LEU A 239 -18.37 10.36 31.69
CA LEU A 239 -17.33 11.35 31.97
C LEU A 239 -17.91 12.60 32.66
N GLU A 240 -19.05 13.09 32.20
CA GLU A 240 -19.75 14.22 32.83
C GLU A 240 -20.12 13.91 34.29
N GLU A 241 -20.68 12.71 34.55
CA GLU A 241 -21.00 12.25 35.90
C GLU A 241 -19.75 12.17 36.79
N ALA A 242 -18.64 11.65 36.26
CA ALA A 242 -17.38 11.58 36.99
C ALA A 242 -16.80 12.96 37.31
N LEU A 243 -16.87 13.91 36.37
CA LEU A 243 -16.42 15.29 36.58
C LEU A 243 -17.29 16.05 37.58
N MET A 244 -18.61 15.83 37.57
CA MET A 244 -19.49 16.39 38.61
C MET A 244 -19.19 15.80 39.99
N ALA A 245 -18.95 14.49 40.07
CA ALA A 245 -18.60 13.84 41.33
C ALA A 245 -17.26 14.34 41.89
N ASP A 246 -16.26 14.52 41.03
CA ASP A 246 -14.95 15.08 41.38
C ASP A 246 -15.07 16.53 41.88
N MET A 247 -15.89 17.35 41.21
CA MET A 247 -16.20 18.71 41.65
C MET A 247 -16.89 18.75 43.01
N LEU A 248 -17.88 17.87 43.25
CA LEU A 248 -18.57 17.78 44.53
C LEU A 248 -17.63 17.30 45.65
N ALA A 249 -16.77 16.32 45.38
CA ALA A 249 -15.78 15.84 46.35
C ALA A 249 -14.83 16.97 46.77
N HIS A 250 -14.33 17.78 45.83
CA HIS A 250 -13.50 18.94 46.16
C HIS A 250 -14.23 20.03 46.97
N VAL A 251 -15.53 20.22 46.74
CA VAL A 251 -16.35 21.15 47.55
C VAL A 251 -16.53 20.61 48.97
N GLU A 252 -16.74 19.31 49.15
CA GLU A 252 -16.87 18.67 50.46
C GLU A 252 -15.55 18.70 51.24
N GLU A 253 -14.41 18.44 50.57
CA GLU A 253 -13.07 18.60 51.17
C GLU A 253 -12.83 20.04 51.65
N ALA A 254 -13.14 21.04 50.81
CA ALA A 254 -12.99 22.45 51.18
C ALA A 254 -13.93 22.87 52.32
N ALA A 255 -15.14 22.30 52.39
CA ALA A 255 -16.08 22.56 53.48
C ALA A 255 -15.59 21.93 54.81
N ASN A 256 -15.09 20.69 54.77
CA ASN A 256 -14.56 20.01 55.96
C ASN A 256 -13.26 20.64 56.48
N GLU A 257 -12.40 21.19 55.62
CA GLU A 257 -11.23 22.00 56.03
C GLU A 257 -11.65 23.34 56.68
N GLY A 258 -12.78 23.91 56.26
CA GLY A 258 -13.33 25.13 56.86
C GLY A 258 -13.97 24.92 58.24
N ASP A 259 -14.54 23.73 58.49
CA ASP A 259 -15.22 23.39 59.75
C ASP A 259 -14.23 22.93 60.84
N THR A 260 -13.16 22.22 60.46
CA THR A 260 -12.06 21.86 61.38
C THR A 260 -11.32 23.08 61.94
N LEU A 261 -11.29 24.21 61.21
CA LEU A 261 -10.73 25.47 61.72
C LEU A 261 -11.68 26.25 62.64
N GLN A 262 -12.99 26.00 62.59
CA GLN A 262 -13.98 26.65 63.46
C GLN A 262 -14.16 25.91 64.80
N GLU A 263 -14.06 24.58 64.82
CA GLU A 263 -14.14 23.82 66.08
C GLU A 263 -12.93 24.06 67.00
N GLU A 264 -11.72 24.25 66.48
CA GLU A 264 -10.56 24.60 67.33
C GLU A 264 -10.62 26.04 67.91
N GLY A 265 -11.46 26.92 67.34
CA GLY A 265 -11.60 28.31 67.78
C GLY A 265 -12.63 28.54 68.88
N ASN A 266 -13.48 27.56 69.20
CA ASN A 266 -14.65 27.75 70.07
C ASN A 266 -14.58 26.99 71.41
N GLY A 267 -13.41 26.46 71.78
CA GLY A 267 -13.20 25.62 72.96
C GLY A 267 -12.57 26.29 74.20
N SER A 268 -12.45 27.63 74.27
CA SER A 268 -11.67 28.30 75.32
C SER A 268 -12.35 29.46 76.07
N GLU A 269 -13.66 29.38 76.32
CA GLU A 269 -14.33 30.33 77.23
C GLU A 269 -15.26 29.59 78.19
N ASP A 270 -14.70 28.86 79.16
CA ASP A 270 -15.42 28.52 80.41
C ASP A 270 -14.42 27.99 81.46
N MET A 271 -13.65 28.89 82.08
CA MET A 271 -13.21 28.69 83.47
C MET A 271 -12.66 29.99 84.09
N GLU A 272 -13.46 30.65 84.92
CA GLU A 272 -13.06 30.99 86.29
C GLU A 272 -14.23 31.67 87.04
N SER A 273 -14.77 30.95 88.02
CA SER A 273 -15.38 31.55 89.20
C SER A 273 -14.58 31.11 90.42
N VAL A 274 -13.90 32.06 91.08
CA VAL A 274 -13.77 32.21 92.55
C VAL A 274 -13.54 33.68 92.86
#